data_AF-A0A9D8WQB2-F1
#
_entry.id   AF-A0A9D8WQB2-F1
#
_cell.length_a   1.000
_cell.length_b   1.000
_cell.length_c   1.000
_cell.angle_alpha   90.00
_cell.angle_beta   90.00
_cell.angle_gamma   90.00
#
_symmetry.space_group_name_H-M   'P 1'
#
loop_
_entity.id
_entity.type
_entity.pdbx_description
1 polymer ?
#
loop_
_entity_poly.entity_id
_entity_poly.type
_entity_poly.pdbx_seq_one_letter_code
_entity_poly.pdbx_strand_id
1 'polypeptide(L)'
;MIGYVTLGTADLKKNAAFYDAIAKEMGVGRMMDEDTFIAWGNMDGAPGVALSQPFDGKAASVGNGTMVALQASSKEQVDRLHA
;
A
#
# COMPACT_ATOMS: atom_id res chain seq x y z
N MET A 1 1.80 -8.51 -16.14
CA MET A 1 2.56 -8.36 -14.88
C MET A 1 2.06 -7.11 -14.19
N ILE A 2 1.69 -7.18 -12.91
CA ILE A 2 1.15 -6.02 -12.17
C ILE A 2 2.33 -5.25 -11.58
N GLY A 3 2.41 -3.93 -11.79
CA GLY A 3 3.44 -3.10 -11.16
C GLY A 3 3.10 -2.75 -9.71
N TYR A 4 1.86 -2.33 -9.47
CA TYR A 4 1.30 -2.06 -8.15
C TYR A 4 -0.23 -2.02 -8.21
N VAL A 5 -0.88 -2.06 -7.04
CA VAL A 5 -2.31 -1.77 -6.89
C VAL A 5 -2.50 -0.44 -6.17
N THR A 6 -3.47 0.37 -6.61
CA THR A 6 -3.77 1.67 -6.00
C THR A 6 -5.07 1.60 -5.20
N LEU A 7 -5.03 2.09 -3.96
CA LEU A 7 -6.17 2.21 -3.06
C LEU A 7 -6.43 3.69 -2.73
N GLY A 8 -7.70 4.07 -2.70
CA GLY A 8 -8.12 5.42 -2.37
C GLY A 8 -7.96 5.73 -0.88
N THR A 9 -7.52 6.94 -0.54
CA THR A 9 -7.47 7.43 0.84
C THR A 9 -8.02 8.86 0.95
N ALA A 10 -8.70 9.16 2.06
CA ALA A 10 -9.13 10.51 2.40
C ALA A 10 -8.04 11.33 3.11
N ASP A 11 -7.06 10.67 3.73
CA ASP A 11 -5.94 11.30 4.44
C ASP A 11 -4.65 10.52 4.14
N LEU A 12 -3.82 11.07 3.27
CA LEU A 12 -2.61 10.42 2.80
C LEU A 12 -1.58 10.32 3.93
N LYS A 13 -1.36 11.40 4.69
CA LYS A 13 -0.33 11.44 5.75
C LYS A 13 -0.67 10.48 6.89
N LYS A 14 -1.92 10.46 7.33
CA LYS A 14 -2.38 9.57 8.40
C LYS A 14 -2.28 8.11 7.99
N ASN A 15 -2.74 7.78 6.78
CA ASN A 15 -2.82 6.38 6.34
C ASN A 15 -1.48 5.86 5.77
N ALA A 16 -0.57 6.75 5.37
CA ALA A 16 0.78 6.36 4.98
C ALA A 16 1.52 5.64 6.11
N ALA A 17 1.34 6.08 7.37
CA ALA A 17 1.98 5.43 8.53
C ALA A 17 1.64 3.94 8.65
N PHE A 18 0.43 3.53 8.26
CA PHE A 18 0.03 2.11 8.23
C PHE A 18 0.81 1.33 7.17
N TYR A 19 0.89 1.86 5.94
CA TYR A 19 1.63 1.20 4.86
C TYR A 19 3.15 1.29 5.03
N ASP A 20 3.67 2.32 5.70
CA ASP A 20 5.08 2.41 6.06
C ASP A 20 5.49 1.28 7.00
N ALA A 21 4.66 0.95 7.99
CA ALA A 21 4.92 -0.15 8.90
C ALA A 21 4.93 -1.51 8.18
N ILE A 22 3.94 -1.73 7.30
CA ILE A 22 3.88 -2.91 6.43
C ILE A 22 5.11 -2.99 5.53
N ALA A 23 5.42 -1.92 4.81
CA ALA A 23 6.54 -1.84 3.88
C ALA A 23 7.87 -2.16 4.59
N LYS A 24 8.05 -1.63 5.80
CA LYS A 24 9.22 -1.90 6.64
C LYS A 24 9.37 -3.39 6.96
N GLU A 25 8.31 -4.07 7.38
CA GLU A 25 8.34 -5.52 7.63
C GLU A 25 8.52 -6.35 6.35
N MET A 26 8.08 -5.80 5.21
CA MET A 26 8.30 -6.38 3.88
C MET A 26 9.69 -6.07 3.30
N GLY A 27 10.51 -5.27 3.99
CA GLY A 27 11.85 -4.88 3.53
C GLY A 27 11.86 -3.93 2.33
N VAL A 28 10.77 -3.19 2.09
CA VAL A 28 10.64 -2.21 1.00
C VAL A 28 10.39 -0.80 1.57
N GLY A 29 10.61 0.21 0.75
CA GLY A 29 10.38 1.61 1.10
C GLY A 29 9.32 2.27 0.22
N ARG A 30 9.14 3.59 0.41
CA ARG A 30 8.41 4.42 -0.54
C ARG A 30 9.24 4.56 -1.82
N MET A 31 8.72 4.05 -2.92
CA MET A 31 9.29 4.19 -4.26
C MET A 31 8.90 5.53 -4.90
N MET A 32 7.71 6.03 -4.57
CA MET A 32 7.18 7.33 -4.99
C MET A 32 6.52 8.00 -3.80
N ASP A 33 6.72 9.30 -3.63
CA ASP A 33 6.18 10.10 -2.53
C ASP A 33 5.85 11.51 -3.03
N GLU A 34 4.59 11.70 -3.40
CA GLU A 34 4.03 12.92 -3.97
C GLU A 34 2.88 13.42 -3.08
N ASP A 35 2.47 14.68 -3.21
CA ASP A 35 1.46 15.30 -2.35
C ASP A 35 0.10 14.57 -2.33
N THR A 36 -0.26 13.90 -3.43
CA THR A 36 -1.54 13.22 -3.61
C THR A 36 -1.40 11.70 -3.76
N PHE A 37 -0.18 11.17 -3.74
CA PHE A 37 0.11 9.79 -4.10
C PHE A 37 1.38 9.27 -3.41
N ILE A 38 1.32 8.09 -2.81
CA ILE A 38 2.50 7.39 -2.27
C ILE A 38 2.45 5.95 -2.75
N ALA A 39 3.58 5.42 -3.22
CA ALA A 39 3.71 4.01 -3.57
C ALA A 39 4.86 3.35 -2.81
N TRP A 40 4.61 2.15 -2.29
CA TRP A 40 5.59 1.30 -1.62
C TRP A 40 5.90 0.08 -2.48
N GLY A 41 7.19 -0.23 -2.63
CA GLY A 41 7.65 -1.34 -3.45
C GLY A 41 9.09 -1.15 -3.91
N ASN A 42 9.55 -2.06 -4.78
CA ASN A 42 10.87 -2.03 -5.41
C ASN A 42 10.72 -2.24 -6.92
N MET A 43 11.54 -1.57 -7.73
CA MET A 43 11.44 -1.57 -9.20
C MET A 43 11.57 -2.96 -9.83
N ASP A 44 12.37 -3.84 -9.25
CA ASP A 44 12.55 -5.24 -9.66
C ASP A 44 11.93 -6.24 -8.66
N GLY A 45 11.03 -5.76 -7.80
CA GLY A 45 10.41 -6.53 -6.73
C GLY A 45 9.04 -7.11 -7.08
N ALA A 46 8.37 -7.63 -6.05
CA ALA A 46 6.96 -8.00 -6.13
C ALA A 46 6.09 -6.75 -6.39
N PRO A 47 4.87 -6.92 -6.93
CA PRO A 47 3.95 -5.79 -7.16
C PRO A 47 3.74 -4.97 -5.88
N GLY A 48 3.88 -3.65 -6.00
CA GLY A 48 3.74 -2.73 -4.88
C GLY A 48 2.29 -2.42 -4.49
N VAL A 49 2.14 -1.58 -3.47
CA VAL A 49 0.86 -0.97 -3.09
C VAL A 49 1.02 0.54 -3.13
N ALA A 50 -0.02 1.24 -3.58
CA ALA A 50 -0.07 2.69 -3.57
C ALA A 50 -1.33 3.20 -2.90
N LEU A 51 -1.20 4.35 -2.24
CA LEU A 51 -2.30 5.18 -1.78
C LEU A 51 -2.40 6.41 -2.67
N SER A 52 -3.63 6.76 -3.05
CA SER A 52 -3.92 7.96 -3.81
C SER A 52 -5.12 8.70 -3.22
N GLN A 53 -5.07 10.03 -3.22
CA GLN A 53 -6.31 10.80 -3.14
C GLN A 53 -7.16 10.52 -4.39
N PRO A 54 -8.49 10.35 -4.28
CA PRO A 54 -9.35 10.12 -5.43
C PRO A 54 -9.25 11.27 -6.44
N PHE A 55 -8.93 10.94 -7.69
CA PHE A 55 -8.72 11.93 -8.74
C PHE A 55 -9.98 12.75 -9.05
N ASP A 56 -11.17 12.18 -8.87
CA ASP A 56 -12.45 12.86 -9.10
C ASP A 56 -12.88 13.79 -7.94
N GLY A 57 -12.04 13.90 -6.90
CA GLY A 57 -12.27 14.74 -5.72
C GLY A 57 -13.40 14.24 -4.81
N LYS A 58 -14.01 13.08 -5.09
CA LYS A 58 -15.03 12.50 -4.20
C LYS A 58 -14.37 11.80 -3.02
N ALA A 59 -15.17 11.50 -2.00
CA ALA A 59 -14.71 10.74 -0.85
C ALA A 59 -14.22 9.36 -1.27
N ALA A 60 -13.04 8.96 -0.77
CA ALA A 60 -12.56 7.59 -0.92
C ALA A 60 -13.56 6.60 -0.28
N SER A 61 -13.80 5.49 -0.96
CA SER A 61 -14.70 4.43 -0.50
C SER A 61 -14.05 3.06 -0.63
N VAL A 62 -14.63 2.07 0.05
CA VAL A 62 -14.24 0.67 -0.10
C VAL A 62 -14.91 0.06 -1.33
N GLY A 63 -14.17 -0.75 -2.09
CA GLY A 63 -14.74 -1.58 -3.14
C GLY A 63 -15.28 -2.88 -2.54
N ASN A 64 -16.58 -3.16 -2.70
CA ASN A 64 -17.17 -4.40 -2.20
C ASN A 64 -16.54 -5.62 -2.92
N GLY A 65 -15.93 -6.52 -2.16
CA GLY A 65 -15.20 -7.69 -2.68
C GLY A 65 -13.76 -7.42 -3.11
N THR A 66 -13.26 -6.19 -3.01
CA THR A 66 -11.85 -5.88 -3.29
C THR A 66 -10.94 -6.45 -2.19
N MET A 67 -9.93 -7.20 -2.60
CA MET A 67 -8.90 -7.75 -1.72
C MET A 67 -7.53 -7.60 -2.36
N VAL A 68 -6.57 -7.08 -1.59
CA VAL A 68 -5.16 -7.01 -1.96
C VAL A 68 -4.40 -7.98 -1.06
N ALA A 69 -3.83 -9.03 -1.65
CA ALA A 69 -3.01 -10.00 -0.93
C ALA A 69 -1.53 -9.62 -1.05
N LEU A 70 -0.85 -9.54 0.09
CA LEU A 70 0.59 -9.34 0.16
C LEU A 70 1.27 -10.70 0.40
N GLN A 71 2.25 -11.03 -0.43
CA GLN A 71 2.95 -12.31 -0.33
C GLN A 71 4.01 -12.27 0.79
N ALA A 72 3.69 -12.85 1.93
CA ALA A 72 4.64 -13.10 3.00
C ALA A 72 5.50 -14.35 2.74
N SER A 73 6.71 -14.36 3.28
CA SER A 73 7.68 -15.48 3.19
C SER A 73 7.42 -16.61 4.17
N SER A 74 6.62 -16.36 5.22
CA SER A 74 6.37 -17.28 6.33
C SER A 74 5.11 -16.91 7.09
N LYS A 75 4.58 -17.84 7.89
CA LYS A 75 3.43 -17.60 8.77
C LYS A 75 3.78 -16.57 9.84
N GLU A 76 5.00 -16.63 10.36
CA GLU A 76 5.50 -15.73 11.40
C GLU A 76 5.60 -14.29 10.88
N GLN A 77 5.89 -14.09 9.59
CA GLN A 77 5.84 -12.76 8.98
C GLN A 77 4.41 -12.25 8.85
N VAL A 78 3.44 -13.12 8.54
CA VAL A 78 2.02 -12.74 8.56
C VAL A 78 1.61 -12.26 9.94
N ASP A 79 2.02 -12.98 10.99
CA ASP A 79 1.70 -12.62 12.38
C ASP A 79 2.31 -11.25 12.75
N ARG A 80 3.55 -10.97 12.34
CA ARG A 80 4.18 -9.64 12.56
C ARG A 80 3.53 -8.52 11.76
N LEU A 81 3.06 -8.78 10.55
CA LEU A 81 2.35 -7.81 9.71
C LEU A 81 0.96 -7.47 10.26
N HIS A 82 0.33 -8.40 10.97
CA HIS A 82 -1.01 -8.24 11.52
C HIS A 82 -1.06 -7.63 12.93
N ALA A 83 -0.01 -7.84 13.74
CA ALA A 83 0.08 -7.41 15.14
C ALA A 83 -0.02 -5.90 15.34
#